data_AF-A0A0M3JXI0-F1
#
_entry.id   AF-A0A0M3JXI0-F1
#
_cell.length_a   1.000
_cell.length_b   1.000
_cell.length_c   1.000
_cell.angle_alpha   90.00
_cell.angle_beta   90.00
_cell.angle_gamma   90.00
#
_symmetry.space_group_name_H-M   'P 1'
#
loop_
_entity.id
_entity.type
_entity.pdbx_description
1 polymer ?
#
loop_
_entity_poly.entity_id
_entity_poly.type
_entity_poly.pdbx_seq_one_letter_code
_entity_poly.pdbx_strand_id
1 'polypeptide(L)'
;MGYDDVFKIKIEEPETVASHMYRMAVLAMTLQDCDCDVVKCIKMALVHDIAEAIVGDITPHCGVSDEQKFNLEHKAFLEISTYVSEKIGDEWVSLWREYEENKSKEANIVKHLDKFDMIAQAFSYEKRFNIGAFI
;
A
#
# COMPACT_ATOMS: atom_id res chain seq x y z
N MET A 1 -17.23 -6.02 -30.62
CA MET A 1 -17.75 -5.72 -29.27
C MET A 1 -16.54 -5.55 -28.38
N GLY A 2 -16.20 -4.31 -28.05
CA GLY A 2 -14.98 -3.96 -27.32
C GLY A 2 -15.09 -4.32 -25.84
N TYR A 3 -13.96 -4.72 -25.27
CA TYR A 3 -13.75 -5.02 -23.85
C TYR A 3 -13.71 -3.74 -22.98
N ASP A 4 -14.45 -2.69 -23.35
CA ASP A 4 -14.39 -1.38 -22.70
C ASP A 4 -15.44 -1.19 -21.58
N ASP A 5 -16.32 -2.18 -21.36
CA ASP A 5 -17.45 -2.10 -20.43
C ASP A 5 -17.23 -2.79 -19.07
N VAL A 6 -15.98 -2.94 -18.63
CA VAL A 6 -15.71 -3.29 -17.22
C VAL A 6 -15.73 -1.99 -16.41
N PHE A 7 -16.92 -1.63 -15.91
CA PHE A 7 -17.23 -0.60 -14.91
C PHE A 7 -16.03 0.26 -14.42
N LYS A 8 -15.55 1.21 -15.25
CA LYS A 8 -14.67 2.28 -14.76
C LYS A 8 -15.54 3.33 -14.08
N ILE A 9 -15.82 3.10 -12.80
CA ILE A 9 -16.46 4.08 -11.94
C ILE A 9 -15.49 5.25 -11.80
N LYS A 10 -15.90 6.41 -12.31
CA LYS A 10 -15.08 7.62 -12.22
C LYS A 10 -15.24 8.21 -10.83
N ILE A 11 -14.27 7.97 -9.96
CA ILE A 11 -14.12 8.68 -8.70
C ILE A 11 -13.48 10.03 -8.97
N GLU A 12 -14.16 11.11 -8.58
CA GLU A 12 -13.57 12.45 -8.63
C GLU A 12 -12.62 12.61 -7.44
N GLU A 13 -11.41 13.12 -7.72
CA GLU A 13 -10.35 13.30 -6.72
C GLU A 13 -10.10 12.03 -5.88
N PRO A 14 -9.67 10.92 -6.52
CA PRO A 14 -9.31 9.72 -5.78
C PRO A 14 -8.16 10.02 -4.83
N GLU A 15 -8.04 9.18 -3.81
CA GLU A 15 -6.95 9.29 -2.84
C GLU A 15 -5.59 9.12 -3.52
N THR A 16 -4.57 9.63 -2.83
CA THR A 16 -3.18 9.39 -3.19
C THR A 16 -2.61 8.22 -2.40
N VAL A 17 -1.56 7.58 -2.92
CA VAL A 17 -0.78 6.55 -2.21
C VAL A 17 -0.29 7.07 -0.85
N ALA A 18 0.14 8.34 -0.78
CA ALA A 18 0.55 8.96 0.48
C ALA A 18 -0.59 9.06 1.51
N SER A 19 -1.81 9.37 1.09
CA SER A 19 -2.98 9.40 1.98
C SER A 19 -3.39 8.01 2.47
N HIS A 20 -3.25 6.99 1.61
CA HIS A 20 -3.44 5.58 1.97
C HIS A 20 -2.44 5.15 3.06
N MET A 21 -1.13 5.32 2.80
CA MET A 21 -0.07 5.01 3.77
C MET A 21 -0.23 5.78 5.09
N TYR A 22 -0.65 7.05 5.03
CA TYR A 22 -0.92 7.84 6.23
C TYR A 22 -2.06 7.24 7.06
N ARG A 23 -3.18 6.88 6.42
CA ARG A 23 -4.33 6.31 7.12
C ARG A 23 -4.00 4.94 7.71
N MET A 24 -3.24 4.10 6.99
CA MET A 24 -2.71 2.85 7.53
C MET A 24 -1.82 3.06 8.76
N ALA A 25 -0.95 4.07 8.75
CA ALA A 25 -0.11 4.39 9.91
C ALA A 25 -0.95 4.81 11.12
N VAL A 26 -2.03 5.58 10.90
CA VAL A 26 -2.99 5.93 11.96
C VAL A 26 -3.74 4.70 12.48
N LEU A 27 -4.15 3.78 11.59
CA LEU A 27 -4.78 2.51 12.00
C LEU A 27 -3.80 1.63 12.80
N ALA A 28 -2.53 1.58 12.41
CA ALA A 28 -1.52 0.82 13.15
C ALA A 28 -1.35 1.33 14.60
N MET A 29 -1.54 2.63 14.86
CA MET A 29 -1.49 3.19 16.22
C MET A 29 -2.59 2.67 17.14
N THR A 30 -3.67 2.07 16.60
CA THR A 30 -4.76 1.50 17.40
C THR A 30 -4.50 0.05 17.81
N LEU A 31 -3.38 -0.55 17.41
CA LEU A 31 -3.03 -1.96 17.69
C LEU A 31 -2.38 -2.16 19.08
N GLN A 32 -2.62 -1.26 20.04
CA GLN A 32 -1.95 -1.28 21.35
C GLN A 32 -2.24 -2.54 22.17
N ASP A 33 -3.42 -3.13 21.98
CA ASP A 33 -3.84 -4.37 22.64
C ASP A 33 -3.45 -5.64 21.85
N CYS A 34 -2.82 -5.48 20.69
CA CYS A 34 -2.28 -6.59 19.91
C CYS A 34 -0.89 -6.94 20.40
N ASP A 35 -0.59 -8.24 20.49
CA ASP A 35 0.79 -8.69 20.65
C ASP A 35 1.55 -8.46 19.34
N CYS A 36 2.06 -7.26 19.09
CA CYS A 36 2.91 -6.90 17.94
C CYS A 36 3.75 -5.66 18.22
N ASP A 37 4.83 -5.46 17.45
CA ASP A 37 5.57 -4.20 17.48
C ASP A 37 4.83 -3.11 16.70
N VAL A 38 4.04 -2.31 17.42
CA VAL A 38 3.25 -1.20 16.85
C VAL A 38 4.14 -0.18 16.12
N VAL A 39 5.32 0.15 16.65
CA VAL A 39 6.23 1.12 16.02
C VAL A 39 6.73 0.58 14.69
N LYS A 40 7.05 -0.72 14.63
CA LYS A 40 7.42 -1.38 13.39
C LYS A 40 6.28 -1.41 12.38
N CYS A 41 5.05 -1.71 12.81
CA CYS A 41 3.87 -1.65 11.93
C CYS A 41 3.66 -0.26 11.34
N ILE A 42 3.79 0.81 12.16
CA ILE A 42 3.68 2.20 11.69
C ILE A 42 4.76 2.51 10.65
N LYS A 43 6.03 2.17 10.94
CA LYS A 43 7.13 2.39 10.01
C LYS A 43 6.94 1.63 8.70
N MET A 44 6.54 0.36 8.78
CA MET A 44 6.28 -0.48 7.61
C MET A 44 5.14 0.08 6.75
N ALA A 45 4.02 0.48 7.37
CA ALA A 45 2.90 1.11 6.67
C ALA A 45 3.32 2.38 5.92
N LEU A 46 4.21 3.20 6.50
CA LEU A 46 4.69 4.44 5.88
C LEU A 46 5.69 4.22 4.74
N VAL A 47 6.29 3.03 4.62
CA VAL A 47 7.33 2.78 3.61
C VAL A 47 6.92 1.78 2.55
N HIS A 48 5.87 1.00 2.75
CA HIS A 48 5.58 -0.17 1.89
C HIS A 48 5.34 0.18 0.42
N ASP A 49 4.68 1.30 0.13
CA ASP A 49 4.40 1.76 -1.25
C ASP A 49 5.27 2.95 -1.69
N ILE A 50 6.39 3.22 -0.99
CA ILE A 50 7.29 4.32 -1.37
C ILE A 50 7.81 4.17 -2.81
N ALA A 51 8.02 2.93 -3.28
CA ALA A 51 8.47 2.66 -4.64
C ALA A 51 7.51 3.20 -5.72
N GLU A 52 6.21 3.30 -5.42
CA GLU A 52 5.18 3.78 -6.35
C GLU A 52 5.37 5.26 -6.73
N ALA A 53 6.15 6.02 -5.96
CA ALA A 53 6.57 7.37 -6.34
C ALA A 53 7.38 7.40 -7.65
N ILE A 54 8.05 6.29 -8.00
CA ILE A 54 8.79 6.13 -9.26
C ILE A 54 8.05 5.22 -10.24
N VAL A 55 7.52 4.08 -9.77
CA VAL A 55 6.92 3.06 -10.66
C VAL A 55 5.46 3.32 -11.00
N GLY A 56 4.78 4.19 -10.24
CA GLY A 56 3.33 4.35 -10.26
C GLY A 56 2.59 3.21 -9.54
N ASP A 57 1.32 3.43 -9.20
CA ASP A 57 0.46 2.40 -8.62
C ASP A 57 0.10 1.34 -9.69
N ILE A 58 0.77 0.19 -9.62
CA ILE A 58 0.58 -0.93 -10.55
C ILE A 58 -0.53 -1.84 -10.03
N THR A 59 -1.71 -1.68 -10.62
CA THR A 59 -2.89 -2.50 -10.30
C THR A 59 -2.94 -3.81 -11.11
N PRO A 60 -3.76 -4.81 -10.70
CA PRO A 60 -3.98 -6.04 -11.48
C PRO A 60 -4.47 -5.81 -12.92
N HIS A 61 -5.05 -4.63 -13.21
CA HIS A 61 -5.53 -4.27 -14.55
C HIS A 61 -4.42 -3.76 -15.49
N CYS A 62 -3.21 -3.52 -14.98
CA CYS A 62 -2.06 -3.05 -15.76
C CYS A 62 -1.40 -4.15 -16.60
N GLY A 63 -1.74 -5.43 -16.38
CA GLY A 63 -1.18 -6.56 -17.14
C GLY A 63 0.29 -6.84 -16.84
N VAL A 64 0.81 -6.33 -15.71
CA VAL A 64 2.16 -6.57 -15.21
C VAL A 64 2.13 -7.80 -14.31
N SER A 65 3.07 -8.74 -14.47
CA SER A 65 3.16 -9.90 -13.59
C SER A 65 3.70 -9.53 -12.21
N ASP A 66 3.37 -10.31 -11.18
CA ASP A 66 3.89 -10.09 -9.82
C ASP A 66 5.42 -10.04 -9.78
N GLU A 67 6.10 -10.90 -10.55
CA GLU A 67 7.57 -10.89 -10.65
C GLU A 67 8.09 -9.60 -11.29
N GLN A 68 7.42 -9.09 -12.32
CA GLN A 68 7.81 -7.84 -12.97
C GLN A 68 7.56 -6.65 -12.04
N LYS A 69 6.39 -6.60 -11.37
CA LYS A 69 6.05 -5.58 -10.36
C LYS A 69 7.12 -5.55 -9.26
N PHE A 70 7.40 -6.69 -8.66
CA PHE A 70 8.43 -6.82 -7.62
C PHE A 70 9.80 -6.30 -8.08
N ASN A 71 10.23 -6.66 -9.30
CA ASN A 71 11.53 -6.23 -9.81
C ASN A 71 11.59 -4.71 -10.09
N LEU A 72 10.49 -4.11 -10.56
CA LEU A 72 10.39 -2.66 -10.76
C LEU A 72 10.43 -1.94 -9.42
N GLU A 73 9.60 -2.36 -8.47
CA GLU A 73 9.52 -1.77 -7.14
C GLU A 73 10.83 -1.91 -6.38
N HIS A 74 11.47 -3.08 -6.43
CA HIS A 74 12.76 -3.30 -5.80
C HIS A 74 13.83 -2.33 -6.30
N LYS A 75 13.90 -2.09 -7.62
CA LYS A 75 14.85 -1.12 -8.20
C LYS A 75 14.55 0.30 -7.75
N ALA A 76 13.29 0.71 -7.78
CA ALA A 76 12.86 2.02 -7.31
C ALA A 76 13.17 2.21 -5.81
N PHE A 77 12.94 1.18 -5.00
CA PHE A 77 13.21 1.24 -3.57
C PHE A 77 14.70 1.40 -3.27
N LEU A 78 15.55 0.65 -3.98
CA LEU A 78 17.00 0.81 -3.87
C LEU A 78 17.43 2.23 -4.25
N GLU A 79 16.87 2.81 -5.31
CA GLU A 79 17.14 4.20 -5.68
C GLU A 79 16.72 5.18 -4.58
N ILE A 80 15.48 5.10 -4.09
CA ILE A 80 14.95 6.01 -3.05
C ILE A 80 15.75 5.89 -1.75
N SER A 81 16.21 4.68 -1.41
CA SER A 81 17.03 4.45 -0.21
C SER A 81 18.33 5.25 -0.20
N THR A 82 18.85 5.65 -1.37
CA THR A 82 20.07 6.46 -1.48
C THR A 82 19.86 7.94 -1.14
N TYR A 83 18.61 8.41 -1.04
CA TYR A 83 18.30 9.82 -0.74
C TYR A 83 18.40 10.14 0.76
N VAL A 84 18.55 9.11 1.60
CA VAL A 84 18.72 9.20 3.05
C VAL A 84 20.07 8.61 3.46
N SER A 85 20.44 8.74 4.73
CA SER A 85 21.67 8.09 5.23
C SER A 85 21.58 6.57 5.07
N GLU A 86 22.70 5.92 4.76
CA GLU A 86 22.82 4.45 4.59
C GLU A 86 22.03 3.65 5.63
N LYS A 87 22.21 3.95 6.92
CA LYS A 87 21.48 3.29 8.01
C LYS A 87 19.95 3.36 7.88
N ILE A 88 19.41 4.51 7.46
CA ILE A 88 17.96 4.71 7.30
C ILE A 88 17.49 4.02 6.02
N GLY A 89 18.26 4.13 4.93
CA GLY A 89 17.97 3.46 3.67
C GLY A 89 17.88 1.95 3.84
N ASP A 90 18.85 1.36 4.55
CA ASP A 90 18.89 -0.07 4.87
C ASP A 90 17.69 -0.51 5.72
N GLU A 91 17.29 0.30 6.71
CA GLU A 91 16.09 0.05 7.51
C GLU A 91 14.83 0.02 6.64
N TRP A 92 14.67 0.99 5.73
CA TRP A 92 13.50 1.05 4.85
C TRP A 92 13.46 -0.12 3.87
N VAL A 93 14.59 -0.45 3.24
CA VAL A 93 14.69 -1.62 2.36
C VAL A 93 14.37 -2.91 3.11
N SER A 94 14.84 -3.05 4.35
CA SER A 94 14.52 -4.21 5.19
C SER A 94 13.04 -4.30 5.51
N LEU A 95 12.40 -3.18 5.87
CA LEU A 95 10.96 -3.14 6.16
C LEU A 95 10.12 -3.47 4.93
N TRP A 96 10.46 -2.89 3.78
CA TRP A 96 9.79 -3.17 2.51
C TRP A 96 9.90 -4.64 2.11
N ARG A 97 11.09 -5.23 2.19
CA ARG A 97 11.28 -6.67 1.92
C ARG A 97 10.46 -7.53 2.86
N GLU A 98 10.45 -7.20 4.15
CA GLU A 98 9.67 -7.96 5.13
C GLU A 98 8.16 -7.90 4.83
N TYR A 99 7.66 -6.73 4.43
CA TYR A 99 6.28 -6.55 3.98
C TYR A 99 5.96 -7.41 2.75
N GLU A 100 6.82 -7.38 1.73
CA GLU A 100 6.66 -8.15 0.49
C GLU A 100 6.73 -9.66 0.71
N GLU A 101 7.63 -10.12 1.58
CA GLU A 101 7.72 -11.54 1.94
C GLU A 101 6.52 -12.03 2.76
N ASN A 102 5.89 -11.13 3.52
CA ASN A 102 4.69 -11.39 4.33
C ASN A 102 4.79 -12.60 5.27
N LYS A 103 5.97 -12.84 5.86
CA LYS A 103 6.21 -13.97 6.79
C LYS A 103 6.19 -13.58 8.26
N SER A 104 6.43 -12.32 8.60
CA SER A 104 6.43 -11.85 9.98
C SER A 104 5.01 -11.50 10.44
N LYS A 105 4.82 -11.48 11.76
CA LYS A 105 3.55 -11.09 12.38
C LYS A 105 3.17 -9.66 11.99
N GLU A 106 4.14 -8.74 12.07
CA GLU A 106 3.95 -7.33 11.74
C GLU A 106 3.63 -7.14 10.25
N ALA A 107 4.30 -7.85 9.34
CA ALA A 107 3.99 -7.77 7.90
C ALA A 107 2.57 -8.26 7.58
N ASN A 108 2.15 -9.37 8.19
CA ASN A 108 0.79 -9.87 8.03
C ASN A 108 -0.26 -8.89 8.55
N ILE A 109 0.00 -8.26 9.69
CA ILE A 109 -0.86 -7.21 10.24
C ILE A 109 -0.95 -6.02 9.28
N VAL A 110 0.19 -5.53 8.77
CA VAL A 110 0.19 -4.37 7.86
C VAL A 110 -0.51 -4.70 6.52
N LYS A 111 -0.33 -5.92 5.96
CA LYS A 111 -1.10 -6.38 4.79
C LYS A 111 -2.61 -6.47 5.05
N HIS A 112 -3.03 -6.77 6.29
CA HIS A 112 -4.45 -6.70 6.65
C HIS A 112 -4.95 -5.27 6.78
N LEU A 113 -4.14 -4.37 7.34
CA LEU A 113 -4.47 -2.94 7.40
C LEU A 113 -4.60 -2.34 6.00
N ASP A 114 -3.69 -2.67 5.08
CA ASP A 114 -3.73 -2.27 3.67
C ASP A 114 -5.07 -2.62 3.02
N LYS A 115 -5.45 -3.91 3.06
CA LYS A 115 -6.74 -4.38 2.53
C LYS A 115 -7.94 -3.73 3.22
N PHE A 116 -7.89 -3.58 4.54
CA PHE A 116 -8.96 -2.95 5.30
C PHE A 116 -9.14 -1.50 4.89
N ASP A 117 -8.04 -0.78 4.76
CA ASP A 117 -8.01 0.63 4.34
C ASP A 117 -8.62 0.82 2.95
N MET A 118 -8.21 -0.02 1.99
CA MET A 118 -8.76 -0.05 0.64
C MET A 118 -10.29 -0.27 0.64
N ILE A 119 -10.79 -1.24 1.41
CA ILE A 119 -12.24 -1.54 1.49
C ILE A 119 -13.01 -0.41 2.19
N ALA A 120 -12.46 0.13 3.28
CA ALA A 120 -13.06 1.25 4.00
C ALA A 120 -13.16 2.51 3.13
N GLN A 121 -12.15 2.75 2.28
CA GLN A 121 -12.14 3.84 1.32
C GLN A 121 -13.14 3.60 0.19
N ALA A 122 -13.22 2.38 -0.35
CA ALA A 122 -14.23 2.01 -1.35
C ALA A 122 -15.65 2.25 -0.83
N PHE A 123 -15.97 1.78 0.38
CA PHE A 123 -17.25 2.03 1.06
C PHE A 123 -17.54 3.53 1.24
N SER A 124 -16.51 4.31 1.56
CA SER A 124 -16.65 5.76 1.70
C SER A 124 -16.96 6.43 0.36
N TYR A 125 -16.35 5.97 -0.73
CA TYR A 125 -16.65 6.44 -2.08
C TYR A 125 -18.05 6.06 -2.56
N GLU A 126 -18.49 4.83 -2.31
CA GLU A 126 -19.86 4.39 -2.63
C GLU A 126 -20.89 5.34 -2.02
N LYS A 127 -20.74 5.65 -0.73
CA LYS A 127 -21.63 6.58 -0.02
C LYS A 127 -21.54 8.00 -0.56
N ARG A 128 -20.33 8.50 -0.81
CA ARG A 128 -20.10 9.87 -1.27
C ARG A 128 -20.66 10.13 -2.67
N PHE A 129 -20.50 9.17 -3.57
CA PHE A 129 -20.89 9.30 -4.98
C PHE A 129 -22.20 8.57 -5.32
N ASN A 130 -22.86 8.00 -4.31
CA ASN A 130 -24.09 7.23 -4.45
C ASN A 130 -23.98 6.12 -5.51
N ILE A 131 -22.83 5.45 -5.53
CA ILE A 131 -22.59 4.30 -6.39
C ILE A 131 -23.19 3.11 -5.65
N GLY A 132 -24.08 2.35 -6.31
CA GLY A 132 -24.74 1.19 -5.68
C GLY A 132 -23.72 0.21 -5.06
N ALA A 133 -24.13 -0.49 -4.01
CA ALA A 133 -23.22 -1.27 -3.16
C ALA A 133 -22.40 -2.33 -3.94
N PHE A 134 -21.07 -2.29 -3.78
CA PHE A 134 -20.13 -3.36 -4.17
C PHE A 134 -19.86 -4.34 -3.02
N ILE A 135 -20.40 -4.07 -1.83
CA ILE A 135 -20.21 -4.82 -0.57
C ILE A 135 -21.54 -5.30 0.00
#